data_AF-A0A183EU08-F1
#
_entry.id   AF-A0A183EU08-F1
#
_cell.length_a   1.000
_cell.length_b   1.000
_cell.length_c   1.000
_cell.angle_alpha   90.00
_cell.angle_beta   90.00
_cell.angle_gamma   90.00
#
_symmetry.space_group_name_H-M   'P 1'
#
loop_
_entity.id
_entity.type
_entity.pdbx_description
1 polymer ?
#
loop_
_entity_poly.entity_id
_entity_poly.type
_entity_poly.pdbx_seq_one_letter_code
_entity_poly.pdbx_strand_id
1 'polypeptide(L)'
;MNVVKYLNFEEYSDDSGSEPDVDLENQYYNAKALKAEKQFDSALSAFQNVLELEAEKGEWGFKALKQMVKITFATNRFDDMLAYYRQLLTYIKSAVTKNYSEKSINSILDYISTSKQMDLLQMFYETTLEALKVLSATCFFFLILLLMAKNVPVF
;
A
#
# COMPACT_ATOMS: atom_id res chain seq x y z
N MET A 1 6.44 19.29 -19.69
CA MET A 1 7.52 18.28 -19.85
C MET A 1 8.16 18.05 -18.47
N ASN A 2 8.37 16.80 -18.06
CA ASN A 2 9.05 16.36 -16.82
C ASN A 2 8.24 16.35 -15.51
N VAL A 3 7.40 15.32 -15.32
CA VAL A 3 7.02 14.83 -13.99
C VAL A 3 7.42 13.36 -13.77
N VAL A 4 8.26 12.79 -14.64
CA VAL A 4 8.73 11.40 -14.56
C VAL A 4 9.98 11.27 -13.68
N LYS A 5 10.07 12.03 -12.58
CA LYS A 5 11.30 12.11 -11.76
C LYS A 5 11.19 11.51 -10.34
N TYR A 6 10.09 10.85 -9.99
CA TYR A 6 9.93 10.22 -8.67
C TYR A 6 9.64 8.72 -8.76
N LEU A 7 10.35 8.03 -9.65
CA LEU A 7 10.39 6.57 -9.69
C LEU A 7 11.80 6.10 -9.32
N ASN A 8 12.21 6.33 -8.07
CA ASN A 8 13.18 5.45 -7.42
C ASN A 8 12.56 4.99 -6.10
N PHE A 9 11.70 3.97 -6.20
CA PHE A 9 10.92 3.37 -5.11
C PHE A 9 11.53 2.04 -4.65
N GLU A 10 12.75 1.72 -5.09
CA GLU A 10 13.40 0.41 -4.87
C GLU A 10 14.58 0.42 -3.91
N GLU A 11 15.13 1.57 -3.54
CA GLU A 11 16.24 1.60 -2.57
C GLU A 11 15.71 1.83 -1.16
N TYR A 12 16.06 0.91 -0.26
CA TYR A 12 15.81 0.92 1.19
C TYR A 12 14.44 0.41 1.65
N SER A 13 14.11 -0.83 1.31
CA SER A 13 13.41 -1.69 2.27
C SER A 13 14.43 -2.63 2.91
N ASP A 14 14.81 -2.25 4.13
CA ASP A 14 15.62 -2.93 5.13
C ASP A 14 15.41 -4.45 5.13
N ASP A 15 16.52 -5.17 5.06
CA ASP A 15 16.68 -6.62 5.10
C ASP A 15 16.24 -7.15 6.49
N SER A 16 14.93 -7.33 6.70
CA SER A 16 14.43 -8.03 7.88
C SER A 16 14.60 -9.52 7.67
N GLY A 17 15.76 -10.03 8.11
CA GLY A 17 16.20 -11.42 8.02
C GLY A 17 15.23 -12.45 8.60
N SER A 18 14.23 -12.80 7.79
CA SER A 18 13.46 -14.05 7.89
C SER A 18 13.95 -14.97 6.79
N GLU A 19 14.02 -16.28 7.06
CA GLU A 19 14.48 -17.27 6.07
C GLU A 19 13.72 -17.09 4.74
N PRO A 20 14.42 -17.07 3.59
CA PRO A 20 13.77 -16.84 2.31
C PRO A 20 12.82 -18.00 2.01
N ASP A 21 11.52 -17.74 2.08
CA ASP A 21 10.50 -18.62 1.55
C ASP A 21 10.59 -18.54 0.01
N VAL A 22 11.45 -19.41 -0.54
CA VAL A 22 11.86 -19.41 -1.95
C VAL A 22 10.65 -19.46 -2.89
N ASP A 23 9.55 -20.09 -2.47
CA ASP A 23 8.33 -20.18 -3.24
C ASP A 23 7.58 -18.83 -3.31
N LEU A 24 7.52 -18.09 -2.20
CA LEU A 24 6.92 -16.74 -2.17
C LEU A 24 7.74 -15.74 -2.98
N GLU A 25 9.06 -15.80 -2.86
CA GLU A 25 9.98 -14.94 -3.60
C GLU A 25 9.82 -15.14 -5.12
N ASN A 26 9.89 -16.40 -5.58
CA ASN A 26 9.71 -16.75 -6.99
C ASN A 26 8.37 -16.25 -7.54
N GLN A 27 7.29 -16.45 -6.78
CA GLN A 27 5.95 -16.02 -7.19
C GLN A 27 5.84 -14.49 -7.25
N TYR A 28 6.46 -13.77 -6.32
CA TYR A 28 6.47 -12.31 -6.32
C TYR A 28 7.25 -11.74 -7.53
N TYR A 29 8.41 -12.28 -7.86
CA TYR A 29 9.17 -11.84 -9.03
C TYR A 29 8.44 -12.15 -10.34
N ASN A 30 7.76 -13.29 -10.43
CA ASN A 30 6.89 -13.62 -11.56
C ASN A 30 5.77 -12.58 -11.73
N ALA A 31 5.06 -12.25 -10.64
CA ALA A 31 4.02 -11.22 -10.64
C ALA A 31 4.57 -9.84 -11.07
N LYS A 32 5.80 -9.52 -10.67
CA LYS A 32 6.49 -8.28 -11.05
C LYS A 32 6.84 -8.25 -12.55
N ALA A 33 7.24 -9.38 -13.13
CA ALA A 33 7.49 -9.51 -14.56
C ALA A 33 6.20 -9.26 -15.36
N LEU A 34 5.09 -9.91 -14.98
CA LEU A 34 3.77 -9.72 -15.59
C LEU A 34 3.31 -8.26 -15.54
N LYS A 35 3.58 -7.58 -14.42
CA LYS A 35 3.31 -6.14 -14.28
C LYS A 35 4.14 -5.31 -15.27
N ALA A 36 5.42 -5.63 -15.46
CA ALA A 36 6.29 -4.93 -16.42
C ALA A 36 5.81 -5.13 -17.87
N GLU A 37 5.25 -6.30 -18.18
CA GLU A 37 4.61 -6.60 -19.46
C GLU A 37 3.22 -5.97 -19.64
N LYS A 38 2.75 -5.17 -18.66
CA LYS A 38 1.43 -4.52 -18.63
C LYS A 38 0.25 -5.50 -18.62
N GLN A 39 0.49 -6.75 -18.25
CA GLN A 39 -0.55 -7.75 -18.04
C GLN A 39 -1.14 -7.59 -16.64
N PHE A 40 -1.91 -6.51 -16.44
CA PHE A 40 -2.38 -6.11 -15.10
C PHE A 40 -3.25 -7.17 -14.41
N ASP A 41 -4.19 -7.80 -15.11
CA ASP A 41 -5.06 -8.83 -14.53
C ASP A 41 -4.27 -10.10 -14.14
N SER A 42 -3.30 -10.49 -14.96
CA SER A 42 -2.42 -11.64 -14.67
C SER A 42 -1.47 -11.33 -13.52
N ALA A 43 -0.92 -10.11 -13.47
CA ALA A 43 -0.10 -9.64 -12.36
C ALA A 43 -0.90 -9.60 -11.04
N LEU A 44 -2.14 -9.07 -11.06
CA LEU A 44 -3.01 -9.08 -9.89
C LEU A 44 -3.28 -10.50 -9.40
N SER A 45 -3.58 -11.43 -10.31
CA SER A 45 -3.79 -12.84 -9.97
C SER A 45 -2.51 -13.47 -9.38
N ALA A 46 -1.34 -13.15 -9.93
CA ALA A 46 -0.08 -13.65 -9.42
C ALA A 46 0.27 -13.10 -8.04
N PHE A 47 0.01 -11.80 -7.77
CA PHE A 47 0.14 -11.21 -6.44
C PHE A 47 -0.88 -11.77 -5.44
N GLN A 48 -2.09 -12.09 -5.90
CA GLN A 48 -3.09 -12.76 -5.08
C GLN A 48 -2.61 -14.16 -4.65
N ASN A 49 -1.98 -14.91 -5.55
CA ASN A 49 -1.38 -16.19 -5.20
C ASN A 49 -0.27 -16.05 -4.14
N VAL A 50 0.53 -14.97 -4.15
CA VAL A 50 1.51 -14.71 -3.06
C VAL A 50 0.80 -14.58 -1.71
N LEU A 51 -0.37 -13.91 -1.68
CA LEU A 51 -1.16 -13.75 -0.46
C LEU A 51 -1.80 -15.07 0.01
N GLU A 52 -2.16 -15.95 -0.92
CA GLU A 52 -2.75 -17.26 -0.60
C GLU A 52 -1.71 -18.30 -0.17
N LEU A 53 -0.51 -18.24 -0.75
CA LEU A 53 0.62 -19.07 -0.36
C LEU A 53 1.17 -18.67 1.02
N GLU A 54 1.10 -17.38 1.33
CA GLU A 54 1.53 -16.85 2.62
C GLU A 54 0.51 -17.22 3.71
N ALA A 55 0.76 -18.32 4.43
CA ALA A 55 -0.13 -18.83 5.47
C ALA A 55 -0.31 -17.86 6.66
N GLU A 56 0.74 -17.12 7.01
CA GLU A 56 0.71 -16.09 8.05
C GLU A 56 1.12 -14.75 7.46
N LYS A 57 0.35 -13.69 7.75
CA LYS A 57 0.59 -12.33 7.23
C LYS A 57 2.05 -11.93 7.46
N GLY A 58 2.80 -11.84 6.38
CA GLY A 58 4.24 -11.60 6.37
C GLY A 58 4.64 -10.42 5.49
N GLU A 59 5.94 -10.31 5.23
CA GLU A 59 6.49 -9.22 4.43
C GLU A 59 6.14 -9.37 2.94
N TRP A 60 6.09 -10.60 2.41
CA TRP A 60 5.83 -10.87 1.01
C TRP A 60 4.40 -10.48 0.61
N GLY A 61 3.40 -10.83 1.42
CA GLY A 61 2.03 -10.38 1.24
C GLY A 61 1.90 -8.86 1.34
N PHE A 62 2.62 -8.21 2.26
CA PHE A 62 2.64 -6.75 2.36
C PHE A 62 3.23 -6.08 1.11
N LYS A 63 4.34 -6.63 0.58
CA LYS A 63 4.97 -6.18 -0.67
C LYS A 63 4.02 -6.39 -1.85
N ALA A 64 3.34 -7.53 -1.93
CA ALA A 64 2.36 -7.85 -2.98
C ALA A 64 1.19 -6.87 -2.98
N LEU A 65 0.56 -6.63 -1.82
CA LEU A 65 -0.55 -5.68 -1.68
C LEU A 65 -0.18 -4.26 -2.14
N LYS A 66 1.03 -3.79 -1.82
CA LYS A 66 1.53 -2.49 -2.32
C LYS A 66 1.60 -2.44 -3.85
N GLN A 67 1.95 -3.54 -4.51
CA GLN A 67 1.96 -3.60 -5.98
C GLN A 67 0.55 -3.66 -6.55
N MET A 68 -0.35 -4.42 -5.91
CA MET A 68 -1.75 -4.52 -6.34
C MET A 68 -2.46 -3.16 -6.29
N VAL A 69 -2.31 -2.42 -5.19
CA VAL A 69 -2.85 -1.05 -5.05
C VAL A 69 -2.35 -0.12 -6.19
N LYS A 70 -1.07 -0.24 -6.57
CA LYS A 70 -0.50 0.53 -7.69
C LYS A 70 -1.10 0.13 -9.04
N ILE A 71 -1.32 -1.16 -9.27
CA ILE A 71 -1.91 -1.67 -10.52
C ILE A 71 -3.37 -1.24 -10.64
N THR A 72 -4.16 -1.38 -9.58
CA THR A 72 -5.57 -0.98 -9.56
C THR A 72 -5.73 0.52 -9.75
N PHE A 73 -4.83 1.32 -9.17
CA PHE A 73 -4.80 2.76 -9.39
C PHE A 73 -4.49 3.10 -10.86
N ALA A 74 -3.49 2.46 -11.46
CA ALA A 74 -3.13 2.66 -12.86
C ALA A 74 -4.24 2.24 -13.85
N THR A 75 -5.07 1.28 -13.45
CA THR A 75 -6.22 0.79 -14.24
C THR A 75 -7.53 1.48 -13.91
N ASN A 76 -7.52 2.50 -13.04
CA ASN A 76 -8.72 3.22 -12.54
C ASN A 76 -9.76 2.30 -11.85
N ARG A 77 -9.32 1.16 -11.28
CA ARG A 77 -10.16 0.21 -10.54
C ARG A 77 -10.16 0.56 -9.05
N PHE A 78 -10.86 1.62 -8.69
CA PHE A 78 -10.80 2.21 -7.35
C PHE A 78 -11.47 1.35 -6.27
N ASP A 79 -12.54 0.63 -6.58
CA ASP A 79 -13.19 -0.29 -5.65
C ASP A 79 -12.25 -1.42 -5.20
N ASP A 80 -11.58 -2.06 -6.16
CA ASP A 80 -10.60 -3.11 -5.88
C ASP A 80 -9.40 -2.54 -5.11
N MET A 81 -8.97 -1.34 -5.45
CA MET A 81 -7.90 -0.63 -4.75
C MET A 81 -8.22 -0.43 -3.26
N LEU A 82 -9.46 -0.04 -2.94
CA LEU A 82 -9.92 0.12 -1.55
C LEU A 82 -9.92 -1.24 -0.82
N ALA A 83 -10.34 -2.32 -1.49
CA ALA A 83 -10.32 -3.66 -0.91
C ALA A 83 -8.88 -4.11 -0.57
N TYR A 84 -7.93 -3.95 -1.50
CA TYR A 84 -6.52 -4.26 -1.24
C TYR A 84 -5.90 -3.36 -0.17
N TYR A 85 -6.29 -2.09 -0.12
CA TYR A 85 -5.84 -1.19 0.92
C TYR A 85 -6.32 -1.61 2.31
N ARG A 86 -7.59 -2.01 2.44
CA ARG A 86 -8.12 -2.59 3.69
C ARG A 86 -7.35 -3.82 4.12
N GLN A 87 -7.03 -4.72 3.18
CA GLN A 87 -6.19 -5.88 3.49
C GLN A 87 -4.80 -5.45 3.97
N LEU A 88 -4.16 -4.47 3.34
CA LEU A 88 -2.87 -3.92 3.77
C LEU A 88 -2.93 -3.37 5.20
N LEU A 89 -4.02 -2.71 5.58
CA LEU A 89 -4.24 -2.23 6.95
C LEU A 89 -4.42 -3.37 7.98
N THR A 90 -4.65 -4.62 7.56
CA THR A 90 -4.61 -5.77 8.47
C THR A 90 -3.19 -6.26 8.72
N TYR A 91 -2.29 -6.10 7.74
CA TYR A 91 -0.88 -6.47 7.85
C TYR A 91 -0.13 -5.53 8.79
N ILE A 92 -0.45 -4.23 8.81
CA ILE A 92 0.19 -3.26 9.72
C ILE A 92 -0.02 -3.57 11.21
N LYS A 93 -1.02 -4.40 11.54
CA LYS A 93 -1.32 -4.78 12.92
C LYS A 93 -0.32 -5.78 13.48
N SER A 94 0.21 -6.66 12.63
CA SER A 94 0.84 -7.91 13.07
C SER A 94 2.11 -8.26 12.29
N ALA A 95 2.17 -7.90 11.01
CA ALA A 95 3.24 -8.32 10.10
C ALA A 95 4.41 -7.33 10.03
N VAL A 96 4.18 -6.04 10.34
CA VAL A 96 5.20 -4.99 10.16
C VAL A 96 5.26 -4.02 11.33
N THR A 97 6.41 -3.41 11.55
CA THR A 97 6.61 -2.42 12.61
C THR A 97 5.79 -1.14 12.37
N LYS A 98 5.41 -0.45 13.46
CA LYS A 98 4.63 0.80 13.39
C LYS A 98 5.27 1.84 12.47
N ASN A 99 6.58 2.04 12.57
CA ASN A 99 7.31 3.01 11.75
C ASN A 99 7.25 2.67 10.25
N TYR A 100 7.35 1.39 9.89
CA TYR A 100 7.25 0.94 8.51
C TYR A 100 5.83 1.06 7.96
N SER A 101 4.82 0.77 8.79
CA SER A 101 3.41 0.94 8.45
C SER A 101 3.06 2.40 8.17
N GLU A 102 3.53 3.33 9.01
CA GLU A 102 3.26 4.76 8.88
C GLU A 102 3.89 5.32 7.61
N LYS A 103 5.15 4.96 7.31
CA LYS A 103 5.79 5.32 6.04
C LYS A 103 5.01 4.81 4.83
N SER A 104 4.54 3.57 4.89
CA SER A 104 3.80 2.96 3.78
C SER A 104 2.41 3.61 3.59
N ILE A 105 1.69 3.90 4.68
CA ILE A 105 0.40 4.62 4.65
C ILE A 105 0.59 6.01 4.06
N ASN A 106 1.53 6.80 4.58
CA ASN A 106 1.82 8.14 4.07
C ASN A 106 2.19 8.10 2.58
N SER A 107 3.02 7.15 2.16
CA SER A 107 3.39 6.98 0.75
C SER A 107 2.18 6.69 -0.15
N ILE A 108 1.23 5.87 0.31
CA ILE A 108 0.00 5.56 -0.45
C ILE A 108 -0.90 6.79 -0.49
N LEU A 109 -1.08 7.49 0.64
CA LEU A 109 -1.89 8.70 0.71
C LEU A 109 -1.32 9.81 -0.17
N ASP A 110 0.01 10.01 -0.17
CA ASP A 110 0.68 10.95 -1.07
C ASP A 110 0.42 10.56 -2.53
N TYR A 111 0.50 9.27 -2.87
CA TYR A 111 0.25 8.79 -4.22
C TYR A 111 -1.20 9.05 -4.68
N ILE A 112 -2.18 8.82 -3.81
CA ILE A 112 -3.61 9.05 -4.11
C ILE A 112 -3.93 10.53 -4.14
N SER A 113 -3.25 11.34 -3.31
CA SER A 113 -3.44 12.80 -3.27
C SER A 113 -3.05 13.48 -4.59
N THR A 114 -2.25 12.82 -5.43
CA THR A 114 -1.97 13.29 -6.81
C THR A 114 -3.14 13.09 -7.77
N SER A 115 -4.11 12.25 -7.41
CA SER A 115 -5.34 12.05 -8.17
C SER A 115 -6.29 13.24 -7.98
N LYS A 116 -7.08 13.53 -9.01
CA LYS A 116 -8.14 14.56 -8.94
C LYS A 116 -9.43 14.08 -8.25
N GLN A 117 -9.48 12.85 -7.79
CA GLN A 117 -10.68 12.25 -7.21
C GLN A 117 -10.75 12.51 -5.70
N MET A 118 -11.45 13.58 -5.33
CA MET A 118 -11.61 13.98 -3.92
C MET A 118 -12.43 12.96 -3.14
N ASP A 119 -13.46 12.36 -3.74
CA ASP A 119 -14.28 11.33 -3.10
C ASP A 119 -13.47 10.07 -2.75
N LEU A 120 -12.59 9.66 -3.67
CA LEU A 120 -11.66 8.54 -3.44
C LEU A 120 -10.71 8.86 -2.28
N LEU A 121 -10.11 10.04 -2.31
CA LEU A 121 -9.19 10.49 -1.27
C LEU A 121 -9.87 10.47 0.10
N GLN A 122 -11.11 10.97 0.19
CA GLN A 122 -11.91 10.92 1.40
C GLN A 122 -12.14 9.48 1.88
N MET A 123 -12.57 8.56 1.01
CA MET A 123 -12.77 7.15 1.40
C MET A 123 -11.51 6.47 1.92
N PHE A 124 -10.34 6.79 1.33
CA PHE A 124 -9.07 6.28 1.81
C PHE A 124 -8.71 6.84 3.18
N TYR A 125 -8.89 8.14 3.40
CA TYR A 125 -8.69 8.72 4.72
C TYR A 125 -9.61 8.11 5.76
N GLU A 126 -10.92 8.01 5.48
CA GLU A 126 -11.89 7.41 6.40
C GLU A 126 -11.55 5.95 6.73
N THR A 127 -11.17 5.16 5.71
CA THR A 127 -10.79 3.75 5.91
C THR A 127 -9.50 3.62 6.73
N THR A 128 -8.49 4.45 6.46
CA THR A 128 -7.24 4.49 7.23
C THR A 128 -7.52 4.86 8.68
N LEU A 129 -8.36 5.88 8.86
CA LEU A 129 -8.77 6.40 10.15
C LEU A 129 -9.47 5.31 10.95
N GLU A 130 -10.44 4.61 10.37
CA GLU A 130 -11.16 3.51 11.02
C GLU A 130 -10.22 2.36 11.42
N ALA A 131 -9.34 1.91 10.51
CA ALA A 131 -8.39 0.85 10.83
C ALA A 131 -7.41 1.26 11.94
N LEU A 132 -6.92 2.50 11.93
CA LEU A 132 -6.02 3.00 12.96
C LEU A 132 -6.72 3.23 14.32
N LYS A 133 -8.03 3.54 14.37
CA LYS A 133 -8.79 3.63 15.64
C LYS A 133 -8.75 2.30 16.38
N VAL A 134 -8.91 1.22 15.63
CA VAL A 134 -8.90 -0.14 16.15
C VAL A 134 -7.49 -0.56 16.63
N LEU A 135 -6.45 0.10 16.12
CA LEU A 135 -5.04 -0.23 16.44
C LEU A 135 -4.49 0.48 17.67
N SER A 136 -4.78 1.77 17.90
CA SER A 136 -4.54 2.45 19.19
C SER A 136 -5.06 3.90 19.20
N ALA A 137 -5.71 4.31 20.30
CA ALA A 137 -6.24 5.67 20.49
C ALA A 137 -5.16 6.78 20.56
N THR A 138 -3.90 6.44 20.83
CA THR A 138 -2.83 7.42 21.13
C THR A 138 -2.11 7.95 19.89
N CYS A 139 -2.08 7.19 18.78
CA CYS A 139 -1.43 7.63 17.52
C CYS A 139 -2.32 8.57 16.69
N PHE A 140 -3.59 8.65 17.08
CA PHE A 140 -4.69 9.18 16.31
C PHE A 140 -4.65 10.70 16.15
N PHE A 141 -4.29 11.40 17.22
CA PHE A 141 -4.30 12.85 17.25
C PHE A 141 -3.23 13.48 16.36
N PHE A 142 -2.06 12.84 16.21
CA PHE A 142 -0.96 13.43 15.47
C PHE A 142 -1.19 13.40 13.95
N LEU A 143 -1.75 12.30 13.43
CA LEU A 143 -2.04 12.17 11.99
C LEU A 143 -3.24 13.03 11.56
N ILE A 144 -4.27 13.15 12.42
CA ILE A 144 -5.40 14.07 12.19
C ILE A 144 -4.94 15.52 12.23
N LEU A 145 -4.07 15.92 13.17
CA LEU A 145 -3.53 17.28 13.23
C LEU A 145 -2.74 17.61 11.95
N LEU A 146 -1.96 16.66 11.43
CA LEU A 146 -1.19 16.81 10.19
C LEU A 146 -2.10 16.91 8.96
N LEU A 147 -3.23 16.19 8.97
CA LEU A 147 -4.26 16.24 7.92
C LEU A 147 -5.03 17.56 7.91
N MET A 148 -5.40 18.06 9.09
CA MET A 148 -6.06 19.35 9.25
C MET A 148 -5.11 20.50 8.88
N ALA A 149 -3.81 20.38 9.21
CA ALA A 149 -2.81 21.42 8.88
C ALA A 149 -2.50 21.53 7.38
N LYS A 150 -2.68 20.46 6.58
CA LYS A 150 -2.44 20.47 5.12
C LYS A 150 -3.67 20.86 4.27
N ASN A 151 -4.87 20.91 4.85
CA ASN A 151 -6.12 21.24 4.14
C ASN A 151 -6.78 22.56 4.60
N VAL A 152 -6.09 23.42 5.36
CA VAL A 152 -6.55 24.80 5.55
C VAL A 152 -6.01 25.63 4.39
N PRO A 153 -6.87 26.14 3.47
CA PRO A 153 -6.46 27.24 2.62
C PRO A 153 -6.15 28.42 3.54
N VAL A 154 -4.89 28.85 3.54
CA VAL A 154 -4.50 30.13 4.11
C VAL A 154 -5.25 31.19 3.29
N PHE A 155 -6.38 31.66 3.81
CA PHE A 155 -7.01 32.91 3.36
C PHE A 155 -6.20 34.10 3.87
#